data_AF-A0A3E2GTD2-F1
#
_entry.id   AF-A0A3E2GTD2-F1
#
_cell.length_a   1.000
_cell.length_b   1.000
_cell.length_c   1.000
_cell.angle_alpha   90.00
_cell.angle_beta   90.00
_cell.angle_gamma   90.00
#
_symmetry.space_group_name_H-M   'P 1'
#
loop_
_entity.id
_entity.type
_entity.pdbx_description
1 polymer ?
#
loop_
_entity_poly.entity_id
_entity_poly.type
_entity_poly.pdbx_seq_one_letter_code
_entity_poly.pdbx_strand_id
1 'polypeptide(L)'
;MLSTLALALPFLALTASAAPTRRTPSVQVQFANDVTGANGNAFIPLDKSLVSLGEAYANTNLEVDGTLFVTSLQFTANFQNVECTVFKNGATVVASIADPKTDFQTFSKKPLNWQTGFEISCAVASTPARRTASTVQVQFANDVTGANGNAWIPVDGSSIALGEAYANTNLEVDGTLFVTSLQFTADFQNVVCDVLKDGTTNVAHIADSEKDFETFSQKPLNWQTGFTISCTKSA
;
A
#
# COMPACT_ATOMS: atom_id res chain seq x y z
N MET A 1 -36.26 57.72 -54.90
CA MET A 1 -35.17 56.80 -54.46
C MET A 1 -34.48 57.49 -53.29
N LEU A 2 -34.24 56.92 -52.10
CA LEU A 2 -34.22 55.55 -51.60
C LEU A 2 -34.86 55.51 -50.19
N SER A 3 -35.60 54.44 -49.87
CA SER A 3 -35.94 54.06 -48.49
C SER A 3 -34.85 53.14 -47.94
N THR A 4 -34.30 53.45 -46.77
CA THR A 4 -33.35 52.61 -46.03
C THR A 4 -34.10 51.83 -44.94
N LEU A 5 -34.35 50.55 -45.19
CA LEU A 5 -34.81 49.58 -44.20
C LEU A 5 -33.62 49.10 -43.38
N ALA A 6 -33.57 49.45 -42.09
CA ALA A 6 -32.62 48.87 -41.14
C ALA A 6 -33.23 47.61 -40.50
N LEU A 7 -32.77 46.43 -40.91
CA LEU A 7 -33.09 45.18 -40.22
C LEU A 7 -32.09 44.99 -39.06
N ALA A 8 -32.58 45.11 -37.82
CA ALA A 8 -31.85 44.68 -36.64
C ALA A 8 -32.07 43.17 -36.43
N LEU A 9 -31.02 42.36 -36.58
CA LEU A 9 -31.03 40.94 -36.21
C LEU A 9 -30.86 40.80 -34.68
N PRO A 10 -31.76 40.11 -33.95
CA PRO A 10 -31.52 39.77 -32.56
C PRO A 10 -30.54 38.59 -32.49
N PHE A 11 -29.36 38.82 -31.92
CA PHE A 11 -28.45 37.75 -31.49
C PHE A 11 -29.07 37.03 -30.28
N LEU A 12 -29.58 35.82 -30.51
CA LEU A 12 -29.93 34.89 -29.43
C LEU A 12 -28.63 34.39 -28.78
N ALA A 13 -28.27 34.96 -27.64
CA ALA A 13 -27.20 34.45 -26.80
C ALA A 13 -27.65 33.12 -26.17
N LEU A 14 -27.16 31.99 -26.68
CA LEU A 14 -27.23 30.72 -25.97
C LEU A 14 -26.35 30.81 -24.73
N THR A 15 -26.94 30.95 -23.55
CA THR A 15 -26.24 30.70 -22.30
C THR A 15 -26.09 29.19 -22.14
N ALA A 16 -24.93 28.66 -22.55
CA ALA A 16 -24.52 27.32 -22.17
C ALA A 16 -24.24 27.33 -20.65
N SER A 17 -25.24 26.92 -19.86
CA SER A 17 -25.03 26.65 -18.44
C SER A 17 -24.22 25.37 -18.31
N ALA A 18 -22.90 25.49 -18.22
CA ALA A 18 -22.07 24.38 -17.77
C ALA A 18 -22.47 24.07 -16.31
N ALA A 19 -23.17 22.95 -16.11
CA ALA A 19 -23.40 22.45 -14.76
C ALA A 19 -22.03 22.28 -14.08
N PRO A 20 -21.85 22.75 -12.83
CA PRO A 20 -20.57 22.62 -12.16
C PRO A 20 -20.21 21.15 -12.04
N THR A 21 -19.12 20.73 -12.69
CA THR A 21 -18.58 19.38 -12.55
C THR A 21 -18.22 19.20 -11.07
N ARG A 22 -18.92 18.29 -10.38
CA ARG A 22 -18.63 17.94 -8.99
C ARG A 22 -17.22 17.38 -8.96
N ARG A 23 -16.24 18.16 -8.48
CA ARG A 23 -14.87 17.67 -8.29
C ARG A 23 -14.90 16.59 -7.21
N THR A 24 -14.54 15.37 -7.55
CA THR A 24 -14.31 14.32 -6.56
C THR A 24 -13.18 14.79 -5.63
N PRO A 25 -13.40 14.82 -4.31
CA PRO A 25 -12.34 15.17 -3.38
C PRO A 25 -11.19 14.17 -3.51
N SER A 26 -9.96 14.66 -3.38
CA SER A 26 -8.76 13.84 -3.53
C SER A 26 -7.70 14.22 -2.49
N VAL A 27 -6.86 13.24 -2.17
CA VAL A 27 -5.65 13.38 -1.34
C VAL A 27 -4.42 13.32 -2.23
N GLN A 28 -3.36 14.06 -1.88
CA GLN A 28 -2.08 13.92 -2.56
C GLN A 28 -1.19 12.95 -1.78
N VAL A 29 -0.78 11.88 -2.45
CA VAL A 29 0.11 10.85 -1.91
C VAL A 29 1.42 10.89 -2.68
N GLN A 30 2.53 10.91 -1.94
CA GLN A 30 3.86 10.78 -2.48
C GLN A 30 4.35 9.35 -2.31
N PHE A 31 4.92 8.81 -3.38
CA PHE A 31 5.81 7.66 -3.30
C PHE A 31 7.25 8.13 -3.49
N ALA A 32 8.19 7.41 -2.89
CA ALA A 32 9.60 7.67 -3.02
C ALA A 32 10.40 6.39 -3.28
N ASN A 33 11.55 6.56 -3.91
CA ASN A 33 12.65 5.62 -3.99
C ASN A 33 13.81 6.21 -3.20
N ASP A 34 13.93 5.82 -1.94
CA ASP A 34 14.89 6.37 -0.99
C ASP A 34 16.35 5.98 -1.32
N VAL A 35 16.54 5.00 -2.21
CA VAL A 35 17.88 4.59 -2.69
C VAL A 35 18.40 5.57 -3.73
N THR A 36 17.53 6.05 -4.63
CA THR A 36 17.92 6.99 -5.69
C THR A 36 17.60 8.45 -5.34
N GLY A 37 16.74 8.69 -4.36
CA GLY A 37 16.20 10.00 -4.02
C GLY A 37 15.04 10.45 -4.92
N ALA A 38 14.57 9.59 -5.84
CA ALA A 38 13.44 9.91 -6.71
C ALA A 38 12.13 9.94 -5.93
N ASN A 39 11.21 10.82 -6.33
CA ASN A 39 9.86 10.88 -5.78
C ASN A 39 8.84 11.24 -6.87
N GLY A 40 7.59 10.91 -6.58
CA GLY A 40 6.44 11.19 -7.43
C GLY A 40 5.22 11.47 -6.57
N ASN A 41 4.35 12.38 -7.03
CA ASN A 41 3.11 12.72 -6.34
C ASN A 41 1.92 12.43 -7.26
N ALA A 42 0.87 11.83 -6.71
CA ALA A 42 -0.39 11.63 -7.42
C ALA A 42 -1.57 12.09 -6.55
N PHE A 43 -2.63 12.56 -7.21
CA PHE A 43 -3.91 12.82 -6.55
C PHE A 43 -4.78 11.58 -6.61
N ILE A 44 -5.11 11.02 -5.46
CA ILE A 44 -5.94 9.82 -5.33
C ILE A 44 -7.35 10.24 -4.88
N PRO A 45 -8.42 9.83 -5.58
CA PRO A 45 -9.79 10.17 -5.20
C PRO A 45 -10.18 9.52 -3.87
N LEU A 46 -11.01 10.22 -3.08
CA LEU A 46 -11.52 9.76 -1.79
C LEU A 46 -12.86 9.00 -1.90
N ASP A 47 -13.06 8.29 -3.02
CA ASP A 47 -14.29 7.57 -3.34
C ASP A 47 -14.16 6.04 -3.23
N LYS A 48 -13.04 5.57 -2.66
CA LYS A 48 -12.67 4.15 -2.52
C LYS A 48 -12.38 3.41 -3.82
N SER A 49 -12.34 4.08 -4.97
CA SER A 49 -11.89 3.45 -6.21
C SER A 49 -10.44 2.95 -6.07
N LEU A 50 -10.16 1.81 -6.71
CA LEU A 50 -8.80 1.29 -6.85
C LEU A 50 -8.13 2.03 -8.01
N VAL A 51 -7.02 2.70 -7.70
CA VAL A 51 -6.22 3.44 -8.68
C VAL A 51 -4.91 2.70 -8.92
N SER A 52 -4.65 2.33 -10.18
CA SER A 52 -3.38 1.71 -10.59
C SER A 52 -2.19 2.62 -10.26
N LEU A 53 -1.22 2.10 -9.50
CA LEU A 53 -0.02 2.85 -9.14
C LEU A 53 0.89 3.10 -10.36
N GLY A 54 1.03 2.10 -11.24
CA GLY A 54 1.79 2.28 -12.49
C GLY A 54 1.25 3.44 -13.32
N GLU A 55 -0.08 3.56 -13.46
CA GLU A 55 -0.70 4.66 -14.21
C GLU A 55 -0.62 6.00 -13.47
N ALA A 56 -0.89 6.01 -12.16
CA ALA A 56 -0.90 7.22 -11.35
C ALA A 56 0.48 7.90 -11.28
N TYR A 57 1.56 7.13 -11.37
CA TYR A 57 2.94 7.59 -11.22
C TYR A 57 3.78 7.50 -12.51
N ALA A 58 3.19 7.13 -13.65
CA ALA A 58 3.91 6.84 -14.90
C ALA A 58 4.84 7.96 -15.41
N ASN A 59 4.48 9.21 -15.15
CA ASN A 59 5.22 10.37 -15.64
C ASN A 59 6.06 11.04 -14.54
N THR A 60 6.45 10.28 -13.53
CA THR A 60 7.26 10.76 -12.41
C THR A 60 8.68 10.21 -12.49
N ASN A 61 9.60 10.82 -11.74
CA ASN A 61 10.99 10.37 -11.66
C ASN A 61 11.15 9.00 -10.98
N LEU A 62 10.06 8.41 -10.47
CA LEU A 62 10.03 7.05 -9.93
C LEU A 62 10.02 5.98 -11.03
N GLU A 63 9.56 6.34 -12.25
CA GLU A 63 9.54 5.42 -13.37
C GLU A 63 10.89 5.45 -14.11
N VAL A 64 11.53 4.29 -14.23
CA VAL A 64 12.76 4.10 -15.02
C VAL A 64 12.46 3.03 -16.05
N ASP A 65 12.57 3.39 -17.34
CA ASP A 65 12.34 2.50 -18.48
C ASP A 65 11.01 1.71 -18.40
N GLY A 66 9.91 2.38 -18.02
CA GLY A 66 8.59 1.74 -17.90
C GLY A 66 8.40 0.92 -16.61
N THR A 67 9.29 1.08 -15.63
CA THR A 67 9.22 0.36 -14.35
C THR A 67 9.15 1.34 -13.18
N LEU A 68 8.04 1.31 -12.44
CA LEU A 68 7.85 2.06 -11.20
C LEU A 68 8.60 1.40 -10.04
N PHE A 69 9.61 2.09 -9.51
CA PHE A 69 10.42 1.62 -8.40
C PHE A 69 10.14 2.42 -7.13
N VAL A 70 9.68 1.75 -6.07
CA VAL A 70 9.31 2.43 -4.81
C VAL A 70 9.82 1.71 -3.56
N THR A 71 10.03 2.48 -2.49
CA THR A 71 10.47 2.03 -1.17
C THR A 71 9.64 2.58 -0.04
N SER A 72 9.02 3.75 -0.23
CA SER A 72 8.21 4.41 0.79
C SER A 72 7.05 5.22 0.22
N LEU A 73 6.09 5.54 1.10
CA LEU A 73 5.00 6.46 0.82
C LEU A 73 4.69 7.40 1.99
N GLN A 74 4.10 8.55 1.68
CA GLN A 74 3.59 9.52 2.66
C GLN A 74 2.50 10.43 2.08
N PHE A 75 1.73 11.08 2.94
CA PHE A 75 0.84 12.16 2.55
C PHE A 75 1.60 13.48 2.31
N THR A 76 1.18 14.27 1.31
CA THR A 76 1.76 15.59 1.05
C THR A 76 0.75 16.73 1.02
N ALA A 77 -0.52 16.47 0.66
CA ALA A 77 -1.59 17.47 0.72
C ALA A 77 -2.98 16.84 0.89
N ASN A 78 -3.96 17.63 1.36
CA ASN A 78 -5.38 17.25 1.50
C ASN A 78 -5.64 15.99 2.34
N PHE A 79 -4.80 15.72 3.32
CA PHE A 79 -4.75 14.47 4.08
C PHE A 79 -5.56 14.47 5.38
N GLN A 80 -6.36 15.53 5.63
CA GLN A 80 -7.10 15.65 6.88
C GLN A 80 -8.23 14.60 6.94
N ASN A 81 -8.18 13.71 7.94
CA ASN A 81 -9.10 12.59 8.09
C ASN A 81 -9.15 11.71 6.84
N VAL A 82 -7.99 11.36 6.28
CA VAL A 82 -7.90 10.48 5.12
C VAL A 82 -7.19 9.20 5.52
N GLU A 83 -7.69 8.07 5.05
CA GLU A 83 -7.02 6.79 5.08
C GLU A 83 -6.83 6.29 3.65
N CYS A 84 -5.65 5.75 3.36
CA CYS A 84 -5.32 5.11 2.10
C CYS A 84 -4.73 3.72 2.36
N THR A 85 -5.14 2.75 1.55
CA THR A 85 -4.61 1.39 1.57
C THR A 85 -4.08 1.05 0.19
N VAL A 86 -2.89 0.44 0.15
CA VAL A 86 -2.29 -0.09 -1.06
C VAL A 86 -2.53 -1.59 -1.10
N PHE A 87 -3.05 -2.05 -2.22
CA PHE A 87 -3.36 -3.44 -2.50
C PHE A 87 -2.43 -3.99 -3.57
N LYS A 88 -2.13 -5.28 -3.46
CA LYS A 88 -1.58 -6.11 -4.51
C LYS A 88 -2.68 -7.03 -5.03
N ASN A 89 -2.82 -7.08 -6.35
CA ASN A 89 -3.84 -7.85 -7.08
C ASN A 89 -5.26 -7.59 -6.56
N GLY A 90 -5.56 -6.35 -6.13
CA GLY A 90 -6.87 -5.93 -5.63
C GLY A 90 -7.31 -6.49 -4.28
N ALA A 91 -6.49 -7.32 -3.61
CA ALA A 91 -6.89 -8.04 -2.39
C ALA A 91 -5.89 -7.91 -1.25
N THR A 92 -4.60 -8.14 -1.50
CA THR A 92 -3.59 -8.20 -0.45
C THR A 92 -3.12 -6.81 -0.06
N VAL A 93 -3.30 -6.41 1.19
CA VAL A 93 -2.80 -5.12 1.70
C VAL A 93 -1.28 -5.16 1.84
N VAL A 94 -0.58 -4.20 1.20
CA VAL A 94 0.89 -4.11 1.21
C VAL A 94 1.41 -2.78 1.76
N ALA A 95 0.53 -1.82 2.05
CA ALA A 95 0.81 -0.60 2.82
C ALA A 95 -0.50 0.09 3.21
N SER A 96 -0.50 0.89 4.27
CA SER A 96 -1.67 1.67 4.69
C SER A 96 -1.27 2.92 5.45
N ILE A 97 -1.75 4.10 5.05
CA ILE A 97 -1.47 5.39 5.72
C ILE A 97 -2.76 6.09 6.12
N ALA A 98 -2.84 6.63 7.33
CA ALA A 98 -4.02 7.25 7.93
C ALA A 98 -3.73 8.50 8.79
N ASP A 99 -2.49 8.74 9.22
CA ASP A 99 -2.05 9.89 10.01
C ASP A 99 -0.89 10.65 9.33
N PRO A 100 -1.14 11.84 8.78
CA PRO A 100 -0.12 12.65 8.11
C PRO A 100 1.03 13.12 9.03
N LYS A 101 0.87 13.08 10.36
CA LYS A 101 1.94 13.48 11.30
C LYS A 101 2.95 12.38 11.56
N THR A 102 2.62 11.12 11.23
CA THR A 102 3.46 9.96 11.55
C THR A 102 3.72 9.02 10.38
N ASP A 103 3.00 9.16 9.27
CA ASP A 103 2.94 8.10 8.26
C ASP A 103 3.86 8.33 7.08
N PHE A 104 5.15 8.41 7.39
CA PHE A 104 6.18 7.96 6.48
C PHE A 104 6.31 6.44 6.64
N GLN A 105 5.94 5.68 5.62
CA GLN A 105 6.09 4.23 5.64
C GLN A 105 7.16 3.79 4.67
N THR A 106 8.24 3.20 5.19
CA THR A 106 9.18 2.39 4.39
C THR A 106 8.70 0.95 4.39
N PHE A 107 8.46 0.38 3.22
CA PHE A 107 8.07 -1.03 3.07
C PHE A 107 9.18 -1.87 2.45
N SER A 108 10.26 -1.26 1.91
CA SER A 108 11.43 -1.99 1.43
C SER A 108 12.73 -1.18 1.53
N LYS A 109 13.86 -1.86 1.79
CA LYS A 109 15.22 -1.28 1.73
C LYS A 109 15.79 -1.21 0.30
N LYS A 110 15.18 -1.92 -0.66
CA LYS A 110 15.55 -1.91 -2.08
C LYS A 110 14.33 -1.56 -2.92
N PRO A 111 14.48 -0.88 -4.06
CA PRO A 111 13.33 -0.49 -4.86
C PRO A 111 12.62 -1.74 -5.42
N LEU A 112 11.30 -1.80 -5.25
CA LEU A 112 10.46 -2.88 -5.75
C LEU A 112 9.70 -2.42 -7.00
N ASN A 113 9.51 -3.31 -7.98
CA ASN A 113 8.72 -3.02 -9.19
C ASN A 113 7.22 -3.05 -8.85
N TRP A 114 6.59 -1.88 -8.84
CA TRP A 114 5.17 -1.69 -8.58
C TRP A 114 4.38 -1.27 -9.83
N GLN A 115 4.95 -1.49 -11.03
CA GLN A 115 4.33 -1.10 -12.30
C GLN A 115 2.98 -1.78 -12.53
N THR A 116 2.84 -3.04 -12.15
CA THR A 116 1.67 -3.86 -12.46
C THR A 116 1.14 -4.57 -11.20
N GLY A 117 -0.19 -4.65 -11.11
CA GLY A 117 -0.86 -5.38 -10.02
C GLY A 117 -0.85 -4.66 -8.67
N PHE A 118 -0.47 -3.39 -8.60
CA PHE A 118 -0.57 -2.58 -7.37
C PHE A 118 -1.52 -1.42 -7.55
N GLU A 119 -2.42 -1.26 -6.58
CA GLU A 119 -3.50 -0.27 -6.61
C GLU A 119 -3.61 0.42 -5.26
N ILE A 120 -3.98 1.70 -5.26
CA ILE A 120 -4.25 2.46 -4.02
C ILE A 120 -5.73 2.86 -3.98
N SER A 121 -6.35 2.73 -2.81
CA SER A 121 -7.70 3.21 -2.55
C SER A 121 -7.70 4.10 -1.31
N CYS A 122 -8.37 5.25 -1.39
CA CYS A 122 -8.44 6.22 -0.32
C CYS A 122 -9.88 6.59 0.03
N ALA A 123 -10.10 6.97 1.29
CA ALA A 123 -11.40 7.38 1.80
C ALA A 123 -11.28 8.45 2.88
N VAL A 124 -12.39 9.15 3.14
CA VAL A 124 -12.54 9.99 4.34
C VAL A 124 -12.71 9.05 5.55
N ALA A 125 -11.83 9.17 6.55
CA ALA A 125 -11.90 8.45 7.81
C ALA A 125 -13.14 8.93 8.59
N SER A 126 -14.02 7.99 8.97
CA SER A 126 -15.30 8.29 9.64
C SER A 126 -15.16 8.64 11.14
N THR A 127 -13.95 8.54 11.71
CA THR A 127 -13.66 8.80 13.13
C THR A 127 -12.26 9.43 13.26
N PRO A 128 -12.02 10.40 14.17
CA PRO A 128 -10.65 10.84 14.48
C PRO A 128 -9.85 9.61 14.91
N ALA A 129 -8.74 9.34 14.22
CA ALA A 129 -7.98 8.10 14.33
C ALA A 129 -7.48 7.85 15.77
N ARG A 130 -8.29 7.16 16.58
CA ARG A 130 -7.77 6.40 17.71
C ARG A 130 -7.27 5.09 17.11
N ARG A 131 -5.94 4.95 17.03
CA ARG A 131 -5.26 3.75 16.50
C ARG A 131 -5.80 2.49 17.16
N THR A 132 -6.71 1.79 16.50
CA THR A 132 -6.60 0.34 16.40
C THR A 132 -5.71 0.12 15.19
N ALA A 133 -4.45 -0.28 15.39
CA ALA A 133 -3.61 -0.71 14.27
C ALA A 133 -4.42 -1.74 13.48
N SER A 134 -4.89 -1.36 12.29
CA SER A 134 -5.66 -2.24 11.40
C SER A 134 -4.73 -3.27 10.77
N THR A 135 -3.43 -2.99 10.74
CA THR A 135 -2.36 -3.83 10.22
C THR A 135 -1.10 -3.74 11.11
N VAL A 136 -0.23 -4.74 11.03
CA VAL A 136 1.10 -4.79 11.65
C VAL A 136 2.12 -5.13 10.55
N GLN A 137 3.31 -4.53 10.59
CA GLN A 137 4.35 -4.89 9.62
C GLN A 137 5.20 -6.04 10.16
N VAL A 138 5.19 -7.15 9.42
CA VAL A 138 6.00 -8.34 9.71
C VAL A 138 7.02 -8.52 8.60
N GLN A 139 8.29 -8.59 8.98
CA GLN A 139 9.37 -8.97 8.11
C GLN A 139 9.62 -10.47 8.20
N PHE A 140 9.81 -11.12 7.07
CA PHE A 140 10.47 -12.41 7.01
C PHE A 140 11.87 -12.24 6.44
N ALA A 141 12.79 -13.08 6.87
CA ALA A 141 14.15 -13.12 6.38
C ALA A 141 14.59 -14.54 6.03
N ASN A 142 15.56 -14.60 5.12
CA ASN A 142 16.39 -15.75 4.82
C ASN A 142 17.81 -15.40 5.26
N ASP A 143 18.16 -15.79 6.48
CA ASP A 143 19.42 -15.42 7.12
C ASP A 143 20.64 -16.10 6.49
N VAL A 144 20.42 -17.13 5.65
CA VAL A 144 21.49 -17.80 4.89
C VAL A 144 21.92 -16.96 3.70
N THR A 145 20.97 -16.28 3.03
CA THR A 145 21.26 -15.45 1.85
C THR A 145 21.31 -13.96 2.17
N GLY A 146 20.79 -13.55 3.34
CA GLY A 146 20.57 -12.16 3.71
C GLY A 146 19.35 -11.50 3.04
N ALA A 147 18.52 -12.27 2.34
CA ALA A 147 17.29 -11.76 1.74
C ALA A 147 16.23 -11.48 2.82
N ASN A 148 15.40 -10.47 2.60
CA ASN A 148 14.26 -10.16 3.44
C ASN A 148 13.10 -9.58 2.61
N GLY A 149 11.91 -9.64 3.20
CA GLY A 149 10.67 -9.10 2.66
C GLY A 149 9.77 -8.68 3.81
N ASN A 150 9.05 -7.57 3.63
CA ASN A 150 8.07 -7.09 4.60
C ASN A 150 6.67 -7.26 4.02
N ALA A 151 5.71 -7.56 4.88
CA ALA A 151 4.29 -7.51 4.55
C ALA A 151 3.52 -6.84 5.68
N TRP A 152 2.43 -6.16 5.33
CA TRP A 152 1.48 -5.62 6.29
C TRP A 152 0.36 -6.63 6.47
N ILE A 153 0.21 -7.12 7.70
CA ILE A 153 -0.77 -8.16 8.03
C ILE A 153 -1.90 -7.53 8.84
N PRO A 154 -3.17 -7.68 8.45
CA PRO A 154 -4.31 -7.21 9.22
C PRO A 154 -4.32 -7.77 10.65
N VAL A 155 -4.69 -6.93 11.62
CA VAL A 155 -4.78 -7.29 13.04
C VAL A 155 -6.23 -7.67 13.42
N ASP A 156 -6.96 -8.24 12.47
CA ASP A 156 -8.37 -8.67 12.61
C ASP A 156 -8.52 -10.20 12.75
N GLY A 157 -7.41 -10.93 12.78
CA GLY A 157 -7.37 -12.38 12.85
C GLY A 157 -7.56 -13.11 11.52
N SER A 158 -7.70 -12.38 10.40
CA SER A 158 -7.74 -13.00 9.08
C SER A 158 -6.42 -13.75 8.78
N SER A 159 -6.55 -14.89 8.11
CA SER A 159 -5.40 -15.69 7.66
C SER A 159 -5.03 -15.32 6.22
N ILE A 160 -3.78 -14.93 6.02
CA ILE A 160 -3.22 -14.57 4.70
C ILE A 160 -2.17 -15.59 4.30
N ALA A 161 -2.21 -16.05 3.05
CA ALA A 161 -1.20 -16.95 2.50
C ALA A 161 0.17 -16.24 2.41
N LEU A 162 1.22 -16.86 2.96
CA LEU A 162 2.56 -16.25 2.97
C LEU A 162 3.13 -16.06 1.56
N GLY A 163 2.93 -17.03 0.66
CA GLY A 163 3.34 -16.91 -0.74
C GLY A 163 2.68 -15.72 -1.45
N GLU A 164 1.50 -15.28 -1.03
CA GLU A 164 0.85 -14.08 -1.58
C GLU A 164 1.38 -12.80 -0.92
N ALA A 165 1.40 -12.78 0.42
CA ALA A 165 1.84 -11.63 1.22
C ALA A 165 3.27 -11.20 0.92
N TYR A 166 4.16 -12.16 0.65
CA TYR A 166 5.58 -11.92 0.40
C TYR A 166 5.99 -12.16 -1.06
N ALA A 167 5.04 -12.34 -1.98
CA ALA A 167 5.38 -12.45 -3.39
C ALA A 167 6.07 -11.18 -3.90
N ASN A 168 7.01 -11.33 -4.84
CA ASN A 168 7.86 -10.26 -5.39
C ASN A 168 8.77 -9.58 -4.37
N THR A 169 9.04 -10.22 -3.23
CA THR A 169 10.11 -9.81 -2.32
C THR A 169 11.41 -10.52 -2.68
N ASN A 170 12.53 -10.07 -2.10
CA ASN A 170 13.83 -10.74 -2.32
C ASN A 170 13.88 -12.15 -1.69
N LEU A 171 12.87 -12.56 -0.92
CA LEU A 171 12.75 -13.90 -0.36
C LEU A 171 12.35 -14.94 -1.41
N GLU A 172 11.81 -14.50 -2.55
CA GLU A 172 11.34 -15.37 -3.62
C GLU A 172 12.48 -15.65 -4.61
N VAL A 173 12.79 -16.93 -4.79
CA VAL A 173 13.74 -17.41 -5.81
C VAL A 173 12.96 -18.34 -6.74
N ASP A 174 12.87 -17.99 -8.02
CA ASP A 174 12.18 -18.76 -9.06
C ASP A 174 10.75 -19.19 -8.66
N GLY A 175 9.96 -18.27 -8.10
CA GLY A 175 8.58 -18.57 -7.68
C GLY A 175 8.45 -19.22 -6.30
N THR A 176 9.55 -19.37 -5.56
CA THR A 176 9.59 -20.09 -4.29
C THR A 176 10.04 -19.19 -3.15
N LEU A 177 9.17 -19.00 -2.16
CA LEU A 177 9.46 -18.29 -0.92
C LEU A 177 10.36 -19.13 0.02
N PHE A 178 11.53 -18.59 0.36
CA PHE A 178 12.46 -19.22 1.30
C PHE A 178 12.67 -18.36 2.54
N VAL A 179 12.39 -18.91 3.73
CA VAL A 179 12.47 -18.15 4.99
C VAL A 179 13.09 -18.96 6.14
N THR A 180 13.66 -18.26 7.11
CA THR A 180 14.33 -18.82 8.31
C THR A 180 13.94 -18.10 9.60
N SER A 181 13.58 -16.82 9.51
CA SER A 181 13.20 -16.00 10.66
C SER A 181 12.11 -15.00 10.30
N LEU A 182 11.45 -14.47 11.32
CA LEU A 182 10.51 -13.38 11.19
C LEU A 182 10.69 -12.36 12.33
N GLN A 183 10.32 -11.12 12.07
CA GLN A 183 10.36 -10.05 13.04
C GLN A 183 9.26 -9.01 12.84
N PHE A 184 8.90 -8.31 13.91
CA PHE A 184 8.13 -7.08 13.78
C PHE A 184 9.05 -5.94 13.33
N THR A 185 8.50 -5.02 12.53
CA THR A 185 9.22 -3.83 12.08
C THR A 185 8.44 -2.53 12.26
N ALA A 186 7.11 -2.59 12.33
CA ALA A 186 6.26 -1.44 12.61
C ALA A 186 4.89 -1.85 13.20
N ASP A 187 4.26 -0.94 13.94
CA ASP A 187 2.88 -1.02 14.48
C ASP A 187 2.54 -2.28 15.30
N PHE A 188 3.54 -2.83 15.98
CA PHE A 188 3.48 -4.09 16.73
C PHE A 188 2.97 -3.99 18.17
N GLN A 189 2.52 -2.81 18.63
CA GLN A 189 2.06 -2.65 20.01
C GLN A 189 0.80 -3.48 20.29
N ASN A 190 0.91 -4.38 21.27
CA ASN A 190 -0.14 -5.33 21.68
C ASN A 190 -0.62 -6.16 20.49
N VAL A 191 0.30 -6.71 19.70
CA VAL A 191 -0.01 -7.55 18.54
C VAL A 191 0.62 -8.92 18.74
N VAL A 192 -0.15 -9.96 18.43
CA VAL A 192 0.31 -11.34 18.33
C VAL A 192 0.09 -11.80 16.90
N CYS A 193 1.08 -12.45 16.31
CA CYS A 193 0.97 -13.12 15.03
C CYS A 193 1.37 -14.58 15.14
N ASP A 194 0.55 -15.44 14.54
CA ASP A 194 0.79 -16.86 14.41
C ASP A 194 1.00 -17.23 12.95
N VAL A 195 1.96 -18.11 12.71
CA VAL A 195 2.15 -18.74 11.40
C VAL A 195 1.76 -20.19 11.48
N LEU A 196 0.80 -20.58 10.64
CA LEU A 196 0.29 -21.94 10.57
C LEU A 196 0.73 -22.60 9.27
N LYS A 197 1.15 -23.85 9.39
CA LYS A 197 1.30 -24.79 8.28
C LYS A 197 0.04 -25.66 8.17
N ASP A 198 -0.49 -25.76 6.96
CA ASP A 198 -1.68 -26.52 6.58
C ASP A 198 -2.90 -26.15 7.45
N GLY A 199 -2.94 -24.91 7.94
CA GLY A 199 -4.01 -24.36 8.78
C GLY A 199 -4.08 -24.90 10.22
N THR A 200 -3.20 -25.82 10.62
CA THR A 200 -3.31 -26.49 11.93
C THR A 200 -2.03 -26.46 12.76
N THR A 201 -0.87 -26.44 12.13
CA THR A 201 0.41 -26.59 12.82
C THR A 201 1.06 -25.23 13.01
N ASN A 202 1.14 -24.72 14.23
CA ASN A 202 1.89 -23.50 14.51
C ASN A 202 3.39 -23.76 14.32
N VAL A 203 4.00 -23.02 13.39
CA VAL A 203 5.42 -23.16 13.02
C VAL A 203 6.24 -21.92 13.37
N ALA A 204 5.59 -20.82 13.72
CA ALA A 204 6.20 -19.62 14.26
C ALA A 204 5.16 -18.76 14.99
N HIS A 205 5.60 -18.03 16.02
CA HIS A 205 4.76 -17.24 16.90
C HIS A 205 5.53 -16.02 17.43
N ILE A 206 5.02 -14.82 17.12
CA ILE A 206 5.57 -13.57 17.63
C ILE A 206 4.49 -12.77 18.37
N ALA A 207 4.75 -12.45 19.64
CA ALA A 207 3.79 -11.79 20.53
C ALA A 207 4.42 -10.72 21.44
N ASP A 208 5.74 -10.66 21.46
CA ASP A 208 6.50 -9.83 22.39
C ASP A 208 7.28 -8.80 21.61
N SER A 209 6.86 -7.53 21.73
CA SER A 209 7.54 -6.38 21.13
C SER A 209 8.91 -6.07 21.73
N GLU A 210 9.32 -6.76 22.79
CA GLU A 210 10.69 -6.69 23.33
C GLU A 210 11.58 -7.82 22.77
N LYS A 211 10.97 -8.84 22.15
CA LYS A 211 11.64 -9.96 21.47
C LYS A 211 11.23 -10.00 20.02
N ASP A 212 11.36 -8.85 19.36
CA ASP A 212 10.92 -8.57 17.99
C ASP A 212 11.38 -9.59 16.93
N PHE A 213 12.14 -10.64 17.25
CA PHE A 213 12.76 -11.58 16.32
C PHE A 213 12.59 -13.04 16.78
N GLU A 214 12.16 -13.90 15.86
CA GLU A 214 12.09 -15.35 16.04
C GLU A 214 12.81 -16.06 14.88
N THR A 215 13.74 -16.97 15.21
CA THR A 215 14.29 -17.93 14.24
C THR A 215 13.62 -19.28 14.42
N PHE A 216 12.94 -19.75 13.37
CA PHE A 216 12.25 -21.04 13.38
C PHE A 216 12.95 -22.10 12.52
N SER A 217 13.96 -21.74 11.72
CA SER A 217 14.77 -22.72 10.96
C SER A 217 16.22 -22.26 10.72
N GLN A 218 17.17 -23.20 10.74
CA GLN A 218 18.58 -22.96 10.37
C GLN A 218 18.85 -23.11 8.86
N LYS A 219 17.89 -23.64 8.10
CA LYS A 219 17.97 -23.81 6.65
C LYS A 219 16.74 -23.21 5.99
N PRO A 220 16.86 -22.56 4.83
CA PRO A 220 15.70 -21.97 4.18
C PRO A 220 14.73 -23.07 3.77
N LEU A 221 13.47 -22.93 4.20
CA LEU A 221 12.40 -23.87 3.89
C LEU A 221 11.47 -23.23 2.84
N ASN A 222 10.92 -24.04 1.94
CA ASN A 222 9.92 -23.59 0.97
C ASN A 222 8.59 -23.30 1.69
N TRP A 223 8.24 -22.02 1.80
CA TRP A 223 7.02 -21.54 2.46
C TRP A 223 6.01 -20.96 1.45
N GLN A 224 6.18 -21.27 0.16
CA GLN A 224 5.34 -20.73 -0.92
C GLN A 224 3.89 -21.19 -0.81
N THR A 225 3.66 -22.43 -0.37
CA THR A 225 2.32 -23.04 -0.32
C THR A 225 2.09 -23.72 1.01
N GLY A 226 0.85 -23.70 1.49
CA GLY A 226 0.45 -24.35 2.74
C GLY A 226 0.81 -23.56 4.01
N PHE A 227 1.29 -22.30 3.90
CA PHE A 227 1.59 -21.47 5.06
C PHE A 227 0.74 -20.20 5.08
N THR A 228 0.19 -19.88 6.24
CA THR A 228 -0.60 -18.67 6.46
C THR A 228 -0.14 -17.94 7.71
N ILE A 229 -0.21 -16.61 7.69
CA ILE A 229 -0.03 -15.75 8.86
C ILE A 229 -1.35 -15.09 9.23
N SER A 230 -1.62 -14.97 10.53
CA SER A 230 -2.75 -14.21 11.07
C SER A 230 -2.30 -13.42 12.29
N CYS A 231 -2.71 -12.16 12.38
CA CYS A 231 -2.36 -11.29 13.49
C CYS A 231 -3.61 -10.79 14.22
N THR A 232 -3.53 -10.66 15.55
CA THR A 232 -4.60 -10.18 16.42
C THR A 232 -4.07 -9.25 17.49
N LYS A 233 -4.97 -8.47 18.11
CA LYS A 233 -4.60 -7.68 19.28
C LYS A 233 -4.36 -8.60 20.48
N SER A 234 -3.22 -8.48 21.13
CA SER A 234 -3.00 -9.08 22.44
C SER A 234 -3.85 -8.32 23.47
N ALA A 235 -4.51 -9.07 24.35
CA ALA A 235 -5.32 -8.52 25.44
C ALA A 235 -4.47 -7.80 26.49
#